data_AF-A0A973YS38-F1
#
_entry.id   AF-A0A973YS38-F1
#
_cell.length_a   1.000
_cell.length_b   1.000
_cell.length_c   1.000
_cell.angle_alpha   90.00
_cell.angle_beta   90.00
_cell.angle_gamma   90.00
#
_symmetry.space_group_name_H-M   'P 1'
#
loop_
_entity.id
_entity.type
_entity.pdbx_description
1 polymer ?
#
loop_
_entity_poly.entity_id
_entity_poly.type
_entity_poly.pdbx_seq_one_letter_code
_entity_poly.pdbx_strand_id
1 'polypeptide(L)'
;MPGRAPLPSIVLCAGALLAALPAQARTLEARIARVRTAVATLEQVRVRLDWPDGANTGALSLQAARVDAPGLGYHFRNLAWQCPLQRAGTGWRCAGDLRAAGGSPFVLAVAFDDARTEAVLQQGGGRLALHRSARS
;
A
#
# COMPACT_ATOMS: atom_id res chain seq x y z
N MET A 1 -51.18 28.97 25.90
CA MET A 1 -49.77 28.56 25.86
C MET A 1 -49.67 27.23 25.12
N PRO A 2 -49.03 27.21 23.95
CA PRO A 2 -48.08 26.13 23.64
C PRO A 2 -46.73 26.71 23.19
N GLY A 3 -45.65 26.23 23.80
CA GLY A 3 -44.28 26.61 23.50
C GLY A 3 -43.83 26.05 22.15
N ARG A 4 -43.32 26.92 21.28
CA ARG A 4 -42.54 26.52 20.11
C ARG A 4 -41.15 26.10 20.58
N ALA A 5 -40.84 24.82 20.40
CA ALA A 5 -39.57 24.22 20.80
C ALA A 5 -38.36 24.84 20.08
N PRO A 6 -37.20 24.97 20.75
CA PRO A 6 -36.00 25.50 20.15
C PRO A 6 -35.39 24.47 19.19
N LEU A 7 -35.22 24.86 17.91
CA LEU A 7 -34.61 24.07 16.83
C LEU A 7 -33.08 23.78 16.92
N PRO A 8 -32.22 24.41 17.76
CA PRO A 8 -30.78 24.16 17.68
C PRO A 8 -30.33 22.86 18.37
N SER A 9 -31.18 22.22 19.18
CA SER A 9 -30.78 21.04 19.97
C SER A 9 -30.76 19.73 19.20
N ILE A 10 -31.54 19.59 18.12
CA ILE A 10 -31.62 18.33 17.34
C ILE A 10 -30.38 18.15 16.45
N VAL A 11 -29.77 19.23 15.97
CA VAL A 11 -28.58 19.19 15.09
C VAL A 11 -27.32 18.76 15.85
N LEU A 12 -27.20 19.12 17.14
CA LEU A 12 -26.04 18.72 17.95
C LEU A 12 -26.02 17.22 18.30
N CYS A 13 -27.18 16.59 18.52
CA CYS A 13 -27.24 15.15 18.82
C CYS A 13 -26.94 14.28 17.59
N ALA A 14 -27.25 14.74 16.38
CA ALA A 14 -26.97 13.98 15.16
C ALA A 14 -25.47 13.92 14.82
N GLY A 15 -24.70 14.98 15.10
CA GLY A 15 -23.25 15.00 14.85
C GLY A 15 -22.44 14.10 15.80
N ALA A 16 -22.90 13.94 17.05
CA ALA A 16 -22.19 13.15 18.06
C ALA A 16 -22.28 11.62 17.84
N LEU A 17 -23.34 11.13 17.17
CA LEU A 17 -23.50 9.69 16.91
C LEU A 17 -22.59 9.17 15.77
N LEU A 18 -22.10 10.05 14.89
CA LEU A 18 -21.27 9.69 13.73
C LEU A 18 -19.77 9.57 14.06
N ALA A 19 -19.31 10.12 15.19
CA ALA A 19 -17.90 10.10 15.58
C ALA A 19 -17.50 8.91 16.48
N ALA A 20 -18.47 8.08 16.90
CA ALA A 20 -18.26 7.00 17.88
C ALA A 20 -18.00 5.62 17.26
N LEU A 21 -17.99 5.50 15.93
CA LEU A 21 -17.58 4.26 15.27
C LEU A 21 -16.05 4.17 15.33
N PRO A 22 -15.47 3.06 15.83
CA PRO A 22 -14.03 2.94 15.96
C PRO A 22 -13.42 2.85 14.57
N ALA A 23 -12.97 3.98 14.03
CA ALA A 23 -12.07 4.01 12.88
C ALA A 23 -10.67 3.60 13.39
N GLN A 24 -10.54 2.34 13.82
CA GLN A 24 -9.25 1.72 14.13
C GLN A 24 -8.56 1.45 12.79
N ALA A 25 -8.03 2.50 12.17
CA ALA A 25 -7.14 2.37 11.03
C ALA A 25 -5.80 1.88 11.57
N ARG A 26 -5.51 0.59 11.41
CA ARG A 26 -4.17 0.09 11.73
C ARG A 26 -3.27 0.49 10.57
N THR A 27 -2.25 1.28 10.90
CA THR A 27 -1.23 1.70 9.95
C THR A 27 0.12 1.16 10.42
N LEU A 28 0.87 0.57 9.49
CA LEU A 28 2.29 0.27 9.66
C LEU A 28 3.04 1.12 8.65
N GLU A 29 4.03 1.85 9.13
CA GLU A 29 4.95 2.62 8.30
C GLU A 29 6.37 2.15 8.56
N ALA A 30 7.12 1.93 7.48
CA ALA A 30 8.54 1.64 7.51
C ALA A 30 9.30 2.65 6.66
N ARG A 31 10.30 3.30 7.26
CA ARG A 31 11.23 4.18 6.56
C ARG A 31 12.59 3.50 6.53
N ILE A 32 13.06 3.19 5.34
CA ILE A 32 14.24 2.37 5.12
C ILE A 32 15.21 3.18 4.25
N ALA A 33 16.40 3.47 4.79
CA ALA A 33 17.38 4.27 4.07
C ALA A 33 17.81 3.59 2.76
N ARG A 34 18.01 2.26 2.80
CA ARG A 34 18.44 1.48 1.64
C ARG A 34 17.98 0.03 1.74
N VAL A 35 17.46 -0.51 0.65
CA VAL A 35 17.19 -1.94 0.48
C VAL A 35 18.13 -2.46 -0.58
N ARG A 36 18.91 -3.50 -0.27
CA ARG A 36 19.76 -4.20 -1.24
C ARG A 36 19.20 -5.59 -1.46
N THR A 37 19.01 -5.94 -2.72
CA THR A 37 18.62 -7.28 -3.17
C THR A 37 19.61 -7.76 -4.22
N ALA A 38 19.51 -9.04 -4.62
CA ALA A 38 20.37 -9.59 -5.67
C ALA A 38 20.18 -8.88 -7.03
N VAL A 39 19.00 -8.29 -7.28
CA VAL A 39 18.64 -7.74 -8.60
C VAL A 39 18.56 -6.22 -8.62
N ALA A 40 18.39 -5.58 -7.46
CA ALA A 40 18.18 -4.14 -7.36
C ALA A 40 18.63 -3.56 -6.01
N THR A 41 19.03 -2.29 -6.05
CA THR A 41 19.17 -1.43 -4.87
C THR A 41 18.10 -0.35 -4.90
N LEU A 42 17.41 -0.14 -3.78
CA LEU A 42 16.43 0.92 -3.59
C LEU A 42 16.92 1.88 -2.49
N GLU A 43 16.71 3.18 -2.67
CA GLU A 43 17.12 4.20 -1.71
C GLU A 43 15.95 5.06 -1.25
N GLN A 44 16.01 5.50 0.02
CA GLN A 44 15.01 6.32 0.69
C GLN A 44 13.60 5.74 0.53
N VAL A 45 13.46 4.47 0.91
CA VAL A 45 12.23 3.71 0.76
C VAL A 45 11.27 4.07 1.89
N ARG A 46 10.02 4.35 1.53
CA ARG A 46 8.90 4.47 2.46
C ARG A 46 7.85 3.44 2.08
N VAL A 47 7.51 2.58 3.03
CA VAL A 47 6.41 1.62 2.90
C VAL A 47 5.34 2.02 3.90
N ARG A 48 4.10 2.11 3.45
CA ARG A 48 2.95 2.33 4.32
C ARG A 48 1.86 1.32 3.98
N LEU A 49 1.45 0.60 5.00
CA LEU A 49 0.38 -0.38 4.97
C LEU A 49 -0.76 0.16 5.83
N ASP A 50 -1.92 0.35 5.23
CA ASP A 50 -3.14 0.78 5.91
C ASP A 50 -4.17 -0.35 5.83
N TRP A 51 -4.63 -0.83 6.98
CA TRP A 51 -5.67 -1.85 7.09
C TRP A 51 -6.60 -1.51 8.26
N PRO A 52 -7.86 -1.13 7.99
CA PRO A 52 -8.82 -0.94 9.06
C PRO A 52 -9.09 -2.27 9.80
N ASP A 53 -9.41 -2.18 11.09
CA ASP A 53 -9.71 -3.37 11.87
C ASP A 53 -10.90 -4.15 11.30
N GLY A 54 -10.75 -5.47 11.19
CA GLY A 54 -11.76 -6.35 10.56
C GLY A 54 -11.94 -6.17 9.04
N ALA A 55 -11.15 -5.33 8.37
CA ALA A 55 -11.31 -5.11 6.93
C ALA A 55 -10.84 -6.31 6.09
N ASN A 56 -11.59 -6.58 5.01
CA ASN A 56 -11.21 -7.51 3.94
C ASN A 56 -10.35 -6.83 2.87
N THR A 57 -10.13 -5.53 3.01
CA THR A 57 -9.36 -4.69 2.10
C THR A 57 -8.45 -3.75 2.88
N GLY A 58 -7.42 -3.25 2.21
CA GLY A 58 -6.48 -2.26 2.74
C GLY A 58 -5.75 -1.57 1.61
N ALA A 59 -4.72 -0.78 1.92
CA ALA A 59 -3.86 -0.15 0.94
C ALA A 59 -2.40 -0.37 1.30
N LEU A 60 -1.61 -0.81 0.33
CA LEU A 60 -0.16 -0.82 0.41
C LEU A 60 0.37 0.27 -0.52
N SER A 61 1.24 1.12 0.02
CA SER A 61 1.97 2.11 -0.75
C SER A 61 3.47 1.95 -0.54
N LEU A 62 4.21 2.11 -1.62
CA LEU A 62 5.66 2.10 -1.63
C LEU A 62 6.16 3.31 -2.42
N GLN A 63 7.11 4.01 -1.82
CA GLN A 63 7.85 5.07 -2.48
C GLN A 63 9.33 4.79 -2.35
N ALA A 64 10.10 5.10 -3.39
CA ALA A 64 11.56 5.11 -3.35
C ALA A 64 12.08 6.30 -4.13
N ALA A 65 13.06 7.02 -3.58
CA ALA A 65 13.67 8.14 -4.30
C ALA A 65 14.44 7.65 -5.53
N ARG A 66 15.08 6.49 -5.40
CA ARG A 66 15.91 5.90 -6.46
C ARG A 66 15.83 4.38 -6.42
N VAL A 67 15.76 3.76 -7.60
CA VAL A 67 15.91 2.32 -7.79
C VAL A 67 16.88 2.08 -8.92
N ASP A 68 17.94 1.30 -8.64
CA ASP A 68 18.89 0.84 -9.65
C ASP A 68 18.85 -0.69 -9.71
N ALA A 69 18.52 -1.21 -10.89
CA ALA A 69 18.57 -2.63 -11.20
C ALA A 69 19.38 -2.82 -12.50
N PRO A 70 20.73 -2.66 -12.43
CA PRO A 70 21.58 -2.60 -13.62
C PRO A 70 21.56 -3.90 -14.42
N GLY A 71 21.44 -5.06 -13.76
CA GLY A 71 21.30 -6.36 -14.42
C GLY A 71 20.02 -6.50 -15.26
N LEU A 72 19.06 -5.59 -15.09
CA LEU A 72 17.81 -5.52 -15.85
C LEU A 72 17.73 -4.26 -16.74
N GLY A 73 18.77 -3.42 -16.75
CA GLY A 73 18.78 -2.15 -17.47
C GLY A 73 17.84 -1.07 -16.90
N TYR A 74 17.33 -1.23 -15.67
CA TYR A 74 16.39 -0.29 -15.08
C TYR A 74 17.04 0.69 -14.12
N HIS A 75 16.74 1.97 -14.33
CA HIS A 75 17.11 3.07 -13.44
C HIS A 75 15.91 4.00 -13.27
N PHE A 76 15.32 4.01 -12.08
CA PHE A 76 14.14 4.79 -11.77
C PHE A 76 14.44 5.86 -10.73
N ARG A 77 13.75 7.00 -10.88
CA ARG A 77 13.70 8.08 -9.88
C ARG A 77 12.26 8.36 -9.50
N ASN A 78 12.06 8.75 -8.23
CA ASN A 78 10.75 9.09 -7.67
C ASN A 78 9.71 8.00 -7.95
N LEU A 79 10.07 6.77 -7.62
CA LEU A 79 9.20 5.62 -7.80
C LEU A 79 8.05 5.72 -6.81
N ALA A 80 6.83 5.57 -7.31
CA ALA A 80 5.62 5.53 -6.52
C ALA A 80 4.75 4.37 -7.01
N TRP A 81 4.30 3.57 -6.04
CA TRP A 81 3.40 2.46 -6.26
C TRP A 81 2.35 2.44 -5.16
N GLN A 82 1.11 2.21 -5.55
CA GLN A 82 -0.04 2.10 -4.64
C GLN A 82 -0.91 0.95 -5.10
N CYS A 83 -1.41 0.18 -4.14
CA CYS A 83 -1.95 -1.14 -4.41
C CYS A 83 -3.08 -1.46 -3.42
N PRO A 84 -4.34 -1.61 -3.89
CA PRO A 84 -5.44 -1.98 -3.02
C PRO A 84 -5.31 -3.46 -2.63
N LEU A 85 -5.16 -3.70 -1.33
CA LEU A 85 -5.00 -5.04 -0.79
C LEU A 85 -6.33 -5.78 -0.77
N GLN A 86 -6.26 -7.06 -1.12
CA GLN A 86 -7.35 -8.01 -1.05
C GLN A 86 -6.89 -9.23 -0.26
N ARG A 87 -7.72 -9.71 0.67
CA ARG A 87 -7.44 -10.97 1.38
C ARG A 87 -7.36 -12.13 0.37
N ALA A 88 -6.39 -13.01 0.56
CA ALA A 88 -6.19 -14.22 -0.24
C ALA A 88 -5.71 -15.36 0.66
N GLY A 89 -6.63 -16.22 1.10
CA GLY A 89 -6.33 -17.27 2.08
C GLY A 89 -5.88 -16.66 3.41
N THR A 90 -4.72 -17.09 3.90
CA THR A 90 -4.07 -16.55 5.12
C THR A 90 -3.30 -15.26 4.88
N GLY A 91 -3.14 -14.84 3.61
CA GLY A 91 -2.33 -13.69 3.23
C GLY A 91 -3.10 -12.61 2.48
N TRP A 92 -2.34 -11.83 1.74
CA TRP A 92 -2.80 -10.70 0.96
C TRP A 92 -2.26 -10.77 -0.46
N ARG A 93 -3.03 -10.24 -1.39
CA ARG A 93 -2.59 -9.97 -2.75
C ARG A 93 -3.03 -8.58 -3.18
N CYS A 94 -2.27 -7.99 -4.08
CA CYS A 94 -2.66 -6.75 -4.73
C CYS A 94 -1.91 -6.57 -6.05
N ALA A 95 -2.43 -5.73 -6.94
CA ALA A 95 -1.71 -5.22 -8.10
C ALA A 95 -1.98 -3.73 -8.29
N GLY A 96 -1.00 -2.99 -8.79
CA GLY A 96 -1.13 -1.56 -9.04
C GLY A 96 -0.07 -1.02 -9.98
N ASP A 97 -0.34 0.17 -10.51
CA ASP A 97 0.57 0.91 -11.38
C ASP A 97 1.80 1.35 -10.60
N LEU A 98 2.97 0.95 -11.06
CA LEU A 98 4.25 1.45 -10.61
C LEU A 98 4.68 2.54 -11.58
N ARG A 99 4.79 3.76 -11.05
CA ARG A 99 5.15 4.95 -11.81
C ARG A 99 6.53 5.42 -11.37
N ALA A 100 7.33 5.81 -12.35
CA ALA A 100 8.63 6.42 -12.15
C ALA A 100 8.74 7.64 -13.07
N ALA A 101 9.52 8.63 -12.67
CA ALA A 101 9.71 9.84 -13.48
C ALA A 101 10.29 9.48 -14.86
N GLY A 102 9.61 9.92 -15.93
CA GLY A 102 10.07 9.78 -17.31
C GLY A 102 9.96 8.38 -17.93
N GLY A 103 9.29 7.42 -17.29
CA GLY A 103 9.12 6.05 -17.79
C GLY A 103 7.67 5.66 -18.06
N SER A 104 7.48 4.68 -18.94
CA SER A 104 6.18 4.03 -19.13
C SER A 104 5.75 3.28 -17.87
N PRO A 105 4.45 3.28 -17.51
CA PRO A 105 3.98 2.61 -16.31
C PRO A 105 4.24 1.10 -16.38
N PHE A 106 4.60 0.53 -15.24
CA PHE A 106 4.69 -0.91 -15.02
C PHE A 106 3.48 -1.34 -14.20
N VAL A 107 3.10 -2.61 -14.29
CA VAL A 107 2.19 -3.21 -13.30
C VAL A 107 3.02 -4.06 -12.35
N LEU A 108 2.96 -3.72 -11.07
CA LEU A 108 3.54 -4.53 -10.00
C LEU A 108 2.41 -5.22 -9.24
N ALA A 109 2.44 -6.55 -9.24
CA ALA A 109 1.59 -7.39 -8.40
C ALA A 109 2.43 -7.98 -7.27
N VAL A 110 1.89 -7.98 -6.05
CA VAL A 110 2.53 -8.55 -4.87
C VAL A 110 1.54 -9.44 -4.15
N ALA A 111 1.97 -10.63 -3.75
CA ALA A 111 1.26 -11.51 -2.84
C ALA A 111 2.17 -11.85 -1.67
N PHE A 112 1.66 -11.81 -0.44
CA PHE A 112 2.44 -12.12 0.75
C PHE A 112 1.59 -12.71 1.85
N ASP A 113 2.19 -13.61 2.61
CA ASP A 113 1.68 -14.13 3.89
C ASP A 113 2.83 -14.09 4.91
N ASP A 114 2.67 -14.82 6.01
CA ASP A 114 3.67 -14.95 7.07
C ASP A 114 4.94 -15.69 6.64
N ALA A 115 4.85 -16.57 5.65
CA ALA A 115 5.94 -17.43 5.21
C ALA A 115 6.60 -16.97 3.89
N ARG A 116 5.86 -16.33 2.99
CA ARG A 116 6.34 -16.00 1.64
C ARG A 116 5.94 -14.62 1.18
N THR A 117 6.71 -14.12 0.23
CA THR A 117 6.45 -12.91 -0.54
C THR A 117 6.76 -13.19 -2.00
N GLU A 118 5.78 -12.97 -2.85
CA GLU A 118 5.89 -13.06 -4.31
C GLU A 118 5.63 -11.68 -4.90
N ALA A 119 6.45 -11.30 -5.88
CA ALA A 119 6.27 -10.07 -6.62
C ALA A 119 6.44 -10.32 -8.11
N VAL A 120 5.54 -9.78 -8.92
CA VAL A 120 5.58 -9.88 -10.38
C VAL A 120 5.51 -8.48 -10.98
N LEU A 121 6.55 -8.11 -11.72
CA LEU A 121 6.63 -6.87 -12.47
C LEU A 121 6.35 -7.14 -13.95
N GLN A 122 5.45 -6.36 -14.55
CA GLN A 122 5.08 -6.50 -15.96
C GLN A 122 5.19 -5.16 -16.69
N GLN A 123 5.70 -5.20 -17.93
CA GLN A 123 5.76 -4.06 -18.84
C GLN A 123 5.63 -4.56 -20.28
N GLY A 124 4.58 -4.13 -21.00
CA GLY A 124 4.31 -4.66 -22.34
C GLY A 124 4.19 -6.19 -22.32
N GLY A 125 5.00 -6.88 -23.14
CA GLY A 125 5.09 -8.35 -23.12
C GLY A 125 6.12 -8.93 -22.14
N GLY A 126 6.89 -8.10 -21.43
CA GLY A 126 7.92 -8.53 -20.49
C GLY A 126 7.37 -8.81 -19.09
N ARG A 127 7.87 -9.87 -18.44
CA ARG A 127 7.48 -10.27 -17.08
C ARG A 127 8.70 -10.70 -16.26
N LEU A 128 8.82 -10.16 -15.05
CA LEU A 128 9.80 -10.56 -14.05
C LEU A 128 9.08 -11.04 -12.80
N ALA A 129 9.53 -12.16 -12.23
CA ALA A 129 8.98 -12.69 -10.98
C ALA A 129 10.09 -12.82 -9.92
N LEU A 130 9.75 -12.43 -8.68
CA LEU A 130 10.55 -12.59 -7.49
C LEU A 130 9.77 -13.45 -6.50
N HIS A 131 10.44 -14.44 -5.91
CA HIS A 131 9.93 -15.20 -4.79
C HIS A 131 10.91 -15.08 -3.62
N ARG A 132 10.40 -14.75 -2.44
CA ARG A 132 11.16 -14.66 -1.20
C ARG A 132 10.42 -15.42 -0.12
N SER A 133 11.12 -16.32 0.55
CA SER A 133 10.62 -17.00 1.76
C SER A 133 11.19 -16.31 3.00
N ALA A 134 10.40 -16.20 4.06
CA ALA A 134 10.89 -15.84 5.38
C ALA A 134 11.72 -17.03 5.91
N ARG A 135 13.04 -16.86 6.01
CA ARG A 135 13.88 -17.84 6.71
C ARG A 135 13.70 -17.62 8.22
N SER A 136 13.20 -18.65 8.90
CA SER A 136 13.21 -18.77 10.37
C SER A 136 14.62 -19.07 10.87
#